data_AF-A0AAD5UBH7-F1
#
_entry.id   AF-A0AAD5UBH7-F1
#
_cell.length_a   1.000
_cell.length_b   1.000
_cell.length_c   1.000
_cell.angle_alpha   90.00
_cell.angle_beta   90.00
_cell.angle_gamma   90.00
#
_symmetry.space_group_name_H-M   'P 1'
#
loop_
_entity.id
_entity.type
_entity.pdbx_description
1 polymer ?
#
loop_
_entity_poly.entity_id
_entity_poly.type
_entity_poly.pdbx_seq_one_letter_code
_entity_poly.pdbx_strand_id
1 'polypeptide(L)'
;MEALNDELDSSVCGHFAFVSCNYENENIFKKYKVCNHAFTSKQQDWGYGELDKEVEMKQITRKNSRPILENNRVKFKLYINVIKDNTEKGDLWNHDTD
;
A
#
# COMPACT_ATOMS: atom_id res chain seq x y z
N MET A 1 -3.50 -36.43 -24.14
CA MET A 1 -4.60 -35.65 -23.53
C MET A 1 -3.95 -34.78 -22.46
N GLU A 2 -3.17 -33.77 -22.90
CA GLU A 2 -2.64 -32.75 -22.00
C GLU A 2 -3.77 -31.78 -21.73
N ALA A 3 -4.30 -31.81 -20.50
CA ALA A 3 -5.07 -30.69 -20.02
C ALA A 3 -4.09 -29.51 -19.93
N LEU A 4 -4.17 -28.62 -20.91
CA LEU A 4 -3.72 -27.24 -20.78
C LEU A 4 -4.48 -26.63 -19.60
N ASN A 5 -3.93 -26.81 -18.40
CA ASN A 5 -4.26 -25.96 -17.26
C ASN A 5 -3.63 -24.59 -17.54
N ASP A 6 -4.17 -23.90 -18.53
CA ASP A 6 -4.13 -22.44 -18.56
C ASP A 6 -5.07 -21.96 -17.46
N GLU A 7 -4.66 -22.12 -16.20
CA GLU A 7 -5.03 -21.10 -15.22
C GLU A 7 -4.37 -19.84 -15.75
N LEU A 8 -5.13 -19.05 -16.53
CA LEU A 8 -4.76 -17.67 -16.82
C LEU A 8 -4.40 -17.08 -15.46
N ASP A 9 -3.12 -16.75 -15.27
CA ASP A 9 -2.62 -16.09 -14.06
C ASP A 9 -3.30 -14.71 -14.04
N SER A 10 -4.50 -14.66 -13.47
CA SER A 10 -5.31 -13.44 -13.41
C SER A 10 -4.52 -12.44 -12.58
N SER A 11 -4.19 -11.30 -13.18
CA SER A 11 -3.46 -10.23 -12.52
C SER A 11 -4.35 -9.02 -12.35
N VAL A 12 -4.17 -8.31 -11.24
CA VAL A 12 -4.85 -7.04 -10.97
C VAL A 12 -3.79 -6.01 -10.61
N CYS A 13 -3.80 -4.89 -11.31
CA CYS A 13 -2.91 -3.79 -10.99
C CYS A 13 -3.56 -2.88 -9.93
N GLY A 14 -2.84 -2.59 -8.85
CA GLY A 14 -3.26 -1.62 -7.84
C GLY A 14 -2.33 -0.42 -7.82
N HIS A 15 -2.93 0.77 -7.79
CA HIS A 15 -2.25 2.03 -7.47
C HIS A 15 -2.73 2.49 -6.10
N PHE A 16 -1.85 2.56 -5.10
CA PHE A 16 -2.27 2.77 -3.73
C PHE A 16 -1.31 3.63 -2.90
N ALA A 17 -1.85 4.20 -1.83
CA ALA A 17 -1.12 5.01 -0.87
C ALA A 17 -1.53 4.67 0.56
N PHE A 18 -0.53 4.49 1.42
CA PHE A 18 -0.73 4.29 2.85
C PHE A 18 -0.72 5.63 3.59
N VAL A 19 -1.43 5.69 4.71
CA VAL A 19 -1.38 6.80 5.67
C VAL A 19 -1.47 6.24 7.08
N SER A 20 -0.54 6.62 7.96
CA SER A 20 -0.69 6.45 9.41
C SER A 20 -1.18 7.76 10.01
N CYS A 21 -2.19 7.71 10.88
CA CYS A 21 -2.78 8.90 11.46
C CYS A 21 -3.19 8.69 12.92
N ASN A 22 -3.24 9.79 13.66
CA ASN A 22 -3.71 9.79 15.03
C ASN A 22 -5.17 9.31 15.07
N TYR A 23 -5.45 8.44 16.03
CA TYR A 23 -6.76 7.80 16.16
C TYR A 23 -7.90 8.80 16.39
N GLU A 24 -7.65 9.81 17.23
CA GLU A 24 -8.62 10.83 17.67
C GLU A 24 -8.64 12.05 16.74
N ASN A 25 -7.54 12.34 16.03
CA ASN A 25 -7.46 13.46 15.09
C ASN A 25 -6.70 13.08 13.81
N GLU A 26 -7.46 12.73 12.77
CA GLU A 26 -6.91 12.25 11.50
C GLU A 26 -6.16 13.31 10.68
N ASN A 27 -6.24 14.59 11.06
CA ASN A 27 -5.42 15.65 10.43
C ASN A 27 -3.94 15.56 10.84
N ILE A 28 -3.64 14.79 11.89
CA ILE A 28 -2.27 14.46 12.31
C ILE A 28 -1.92 13.14 11.65
N PHE A 29 -1.20 13.21 10.53
CA PHE A 29 -0.89 12.03 9.72
C PHE A 29 0.49 12.08 9.10
N LYS A 30 0.99 10.90 8.71
CA LYS A 30 2.15 10.67 7.85
C LYS A 30 1.68 9.94 6.60
N LYS A 31 2.00 10.51 5.43
CA LYS A 31 1.76 9.90 4.11
C LYS A 31 2.99 9.13 3.69
N TYR A 32 2.79 7.95 3.11
CA TYR A 32 3.86 7.18 2.48
C TYR A 32 3.92 7.42 0.98
N LYS A 33 4.99 6.94 0.36
CA LYS A 33 5.15 6.99 -1.10
C LYS A 33 3.98 6.23 -1.75
N VAL A 34 3.48 6.77 -2.85
CA VAL A 34 2.50 6.08 -3.68
C VAL A 34 3.16 4.88 -4.36
N CYS A 35 2.43 3.78 -4.47
CA CYS A 35 2.94 2.50 -4.94
C CYS A 35 2.06 1.93 -6.05
N ASN A 36 2.71 1.26 -6.99
CA ASN A 36 2.08 0.46 -8.03
C ASN A 36 2.49 -0.99 -7.82
N HIS A 37 1.55 -1.93 -7.89
CA HIS A 37 1.86 -3.34 -7.82
C HIS A 37 0.88 -4.17 -8.66
N ALA A 38 1.40 -5.17 -9.37
CA ALA A 38 0.60 -6.19 -10.04
C ALA A 38 0.42 -7.37 -9.09
N PHE A 39 -0.80 -7.52 -8.57
CA PHE A 39 -1.17 -8.64 -7.72
C PHE A 39 -1.46 -9.86 -8.60
N THR A 40 -0.79 -10.97 -8.32
CA THR A 40 -0.93 -12.24 -9.04
C THR A 40 -1.21 -13.37 -8.05
N SER A 41 -1.53 -14.56 -8.55
CA SER A 41 -1.65 -15.77 -7.72
C SER A 41 -0.38 -16.05 -6.87
N LYS A 42 0.80 -15.67 -7.38
CA LYS A 42 2.12 -15.87 -6.75
C LYS A 42 2.55 -14.69 -5.88
N GLN A 43 2.04 -13.49 -6.15
CA GLN A 43 2.35 -12.25 -5.42
C GLN A 43 1.03 -11.57 -5.04
N GLN A 44 0.43 -12.08 -3.96
CA GLN A 44 -0.91 -11.68 -3.53
C GLN A 44 -0.88 -10.49 -2.57
N ASP A 45 0.29 -10.17 -2.00
CA ASP A 45 0.47 -9.11 -1.04
C ASP A 45 1.60 -8.15 -1.44
N TRP A 46 1.51 -6.95 -0.87
CA TRP A 46 2.52 -5.93 -1.02
C TRP A 46 2.55 -5.07 0.23
N GLY A 47 3.73 -4.70 0.68
CA GLY A 47 3.88 -3.82 1.83
C GLY A 47 5.31 -3.33 2.01
N TYR A 48 5.50 -2.53 3.03
CA TYR A 48 6.83 -2.14 3.49
C TYR A 48 7.32 -3.17 4.50
N GLY A 49 8.59 -3.56 4.41
CA GLY A 49 9.22 -4.39 5.44
C GLY A 49 9.23 -3.71 6.82
N GLU A 50 9.31 -2.38 6.84
CA GLU A 50 9.13 -1.54 8.02
C GLU A 50 8.35 -0.29 7.62
N LEU A 51 7.17 -0.08 8.19
CA LEU A 51 6.31 1.06 7.87
C LEU A 51 6.68 2.29 8.72
N ASP A 52 6.64 2.15 10.04
CA ASP A 52 6.95 3.21 11.01
C ASP A 52 7.73 2.68 12.20
N LYS A 53 8.66 3.50 12.71
CA LYS A 53 9.25 3.29 14.03
C LYS A 53 8.34 3.82 15.11
N GLU A 54 8.06 3.00 16.12
CA GLU A 54 7.19 3.39 17.24
C GLU A 54 7.68 4.67 17.93
N VAL A 55 9.01 4.82 18.10
CA VAL A 55 9.63 6.01 18.70
C VAL A 55 9.31 7.26 17.91
N GLU A 56 9.32 7.20 16.57
CA GLU A 56 8.98 8.33 15.71
C GLU A 56 7.49 8.67 15.79
N MET A 57 6.62 7.65 15.84
CA MET A 57 5.18 7.87 15.92
C MET A 57 4.73 8.52 17.23
N LYS A 58 5.49 8.36 18.32
CA LYS A 58 5.24 8.99 19.63
C LYS A 58 5.74 10.43 19.73
N GLN A 59 6.48 10.93 18.75
CA GLN A 59 7.01 12.29 18.78
C GLN A 59 5.96 13.31 18.34
N ILE A 60 5.88 14.39 19.12
CA ILE A 60 5.14 15.60 18.74
C ILE A 60 6.05 16.42 17.81
N THR A 61 5.55 16.81 16.66
CA THR A 61 6.30 17.65 15.70
C THR A 61 5.93 19.12 15.86
N ARG A 62 6.73 20.05 15.32
CA ARG A 62 6.39 21.49 15.37
C ARG A 62 5.03 21.85 14.75
N LYS A 63 4.49 21.00 13.87
CA LYS A 63 3.23 21.24 13.16
C LYS A 63 2.00 20.72 13.90
N ASN A 64 2.18 19.77 14.83
CA ASN A 64 1.08 19.06 15.48
C ASN A 64 1.26 19.11 16.98
N SER A 65 0.19 19.36 17.75
CA SER A 65 0.24 19.34 19.22
C SER A 65 0.16 17.93 19.82
N ARG A 66 -0.06 16.90 19.00
CA ARG A 66 -0.22 15.50 19.42
C ARG A 66 0.59 14.56 18.51
N PRO A 67 1.05 13.41 19.03
CA PRO A 67 1.75 12.41 18.22
C PRO A 67 0.79 11.62 17.33
N ILE A 68 1.31 10.81 16.40
CA ILE A 68 0.49 9.90 15.57
C ILE A 68 0.05 8.69 16.42
N LEU A 69 0.96 8.12 17.20
CA LEU A 69 0.65 7.06 18.15
C LEU A 69 0.34 7.67 19.52
N GLU A 70 -0.91 7.57 19.95
CA GLU A 70 -1.41 8.12 21.21
C GLU A 70 -2.34 7.12 21.89
N ASN A 71 -2.26 6.98 23.22
CA ASN A 71 -3.07 6.03 23.98
C ASN A 71 -2.98 4.57 23.46
N ASN A 72 -1.80 4.17 22.97
CA ASN A 72 -1.54 2.89 22.32
C ASN A 72 -2.47 2.61 21.12
N ARG A 73 -2.93 3.66 20.44
CA ARG A 73 -3.77 3.57 19.24
C ARG A 73 -3.16 4.40 18.10
N VAL A 74 -3.20 3.80 16.91
CA VAL A 74 -2.88 4.44 15.64
C VAL A 74 -3.90 3.95 14.62
N LYS A 75 -4.26 4.80 13.66
CA LYS A 75 -5.18 4.44 12.58
C LYS A 75 -4.42 4.40 11.27
N PHE A 76 -4.51 3.27 10.56
CA PHE A 76 -3.98 3.14 9.22
C PHE A 76 -5.10 3.30 8.20
N LYS A 77 -4.84 4.10 7.16
CA LYS A 77 -5.71 4.24 6.00
C LYS A 77 -4.95 3.81 4.76
N LEU A 78 -5.66 3.12 3.88
CA LEU A 78 -5.15 2.69 2.59
C LEU A 78 -6.11 3.19 1.52
N TYR A 79 -5.59 4.02 0.62
CA TYR A 79 -6.31 4.50 -0.56
C TYR A 79 -5.87 3.63 -1.72
N ILE A 80 -6.79 2.91 -2.36
CA ILE A 80 -6.48 2.00 -3.47
C ILE A 80 -7.34 2.39 -4.66
N ASN A 81 -6.69 2.57 -5.81
CA ASN A 81 -7.33 2.55 -7.11
C ASN A 81 -7.00 1.21 -7.78
N VAL A 82 -8.02 0.38 -7.99
CA VAL A 82 -7.90 -0.90 -8.68
C VAL A 82 -7.99 -0.64 -10.17
N ILE A 83 -6.89 -0.89 -10.87
CA ILE A 83 -6.79 -0.74 -12.31
C ILE A 83 -7.09 -2.12 -12.90
N LYS A 84 -8.28 -2.25 -13.49
CA LYS A 84 -8.64 -3.47 -14.24
C LYS A 84 -7.69 -3.61 -15.41
N ASP A 85 -6.81 -4.60 -15.34
CA ASP A 85 -6.05 -5.02 -16.49
C ASP A 85 -6.89 -6.05 -17.25
N ASN A 86 -7.43 -5.64 -18.40
CA ASN A 86 -8.09 -6.55 -19.34
C ASN A 86 -7.06 -7.23 -20.27
N THR A 87 -5.77 -6.97 -20.11
CA THR A 87 -4.74 -7.63 -20.90
C THR A 87 -4.41 -8.96 -20.26
N GLU A 88 -4.56 -10.04 -21.02
CA GLU A 88 -4.24 -11.42 -20.64
C GLU A 88 -2.73 -11.64 -20.36
N LYS A 89 -1.96 -10.57 -20.08
CA LYS A 89 -0.50 -10.60 -19.89
C LYS A 89 0.08 -9.68 -18.80
N GLY A 90 -0.71 -8.90 -18.05
CA GLY A 90 -0.20 -8.22 -16.84
C GLY A 90 0.97 -7.25 -17.07
N ASP A 91 1.10 -6.71 -18.29
CA ASP A 91 2.32 -6.03 -18.77
C ASP A 91 2.33 -4.51 -18.52
N LEU A 92 1.39 -3.97 -17.76
CA LEU A 92 1.21 -2.52 -17.62
C LEU A 92 2.33 -1.79 -16.85
N TRP A 93 3.23 -2.50 -16.14
CA TRP A 93 4.19 -1.86 -15.21
C TRP A 93 5.65 -2.33 -15.35
N ASN A 94 5.99 -3.10 -16.39
CA ASN A 94 7.38 -3.55 -16.63
C ASN A 94 8.26 -2.51 -17.34
N HIS A 95 7.80 -1.26 -17.50
CA HIS A 95 8.57 -0.19 -18.14
C HIS A 95 8.77 1.01 -17.22
N ASP A 96 9.73 0.87 -16.31
CA ASP A 96 10.48 2.00 -15.75
C ASP A 96 11.97 1.63 -15.69
N THR A 97 12.64 1.75 -16.84
CA THR A 97 14.10 1.90 -16.91
C THR A 97 14.42 2.97 -17.94
N ASP A 98 14.81 4.16 -17.45
CA ASP A 98 16.01 4.91 -17.84
C ASP A 98 16.39 5.89 -16.73
#